data_AF-A0A1M3BIF1-F1
#
_entry.id   AF-A0A1M3BIF1-F1
#
_cell.length_a   1.000
_cell.length_b   1.000
_cell.length_c   1.000
_cell.angle_alpha   90.00
_cell.angle_beta   90.00
_cell.angle_gamma   90.00
#
_symmetry.space_group_name_H-M   'P 1'
#
loop_
_entity.id
_entity.type
_entity.pdbx_description
1 polymer ?
#
loop_
_entity_poly.entity_id
_entity_poly.type
_entity_poly.pdbx_seq_one_letter_code
_entity_poly.pdbx_strand_id
1 'polypeptide(L)'
;MKIGGLKYSVVFSRYLNPNDNEDMAYLKGLEPAQNEHNYFGVFLQVKNPTHETLGLVDELTITDSDGQKFEAIENESEFAFPFGGQVTENEWIPELDTTASSGPIQGSVVIFELPEEVSANRPLLLHIPGPSKESGIVKLDL
;
A
#
# COMPACT_ATOMS: atom_id res chain seq x y z
N MET A 1 -0.44 13.05 -3.07
CA MET A 1 0.67 13.55 -3.91
C MET A 1 0.46 13.16 -5.36
N LYS A 2 1.10 13.84 -6.31
CA LYS A 2 1.03 13.51 -7.74
C LYS A 2 2.37 12.90 -8.17
N ILE A 3 2.34 11.75 -8.83
CA ILE A 3 3.51 11.01 -9.33
C ILE A 3 3.09 10.33 -10.64
N GLY A 4 3.85 10.51 -11.72
CA GLY A 4 3.57 9.84 -12.99
C GLY A 4 2.20 10.16 -13.57
N GLY A 5 1.66 11.35 -13.27
CA GLY A 5 0.30 11.75 -13.66
C GLY A 5 -0.80 11.31 -12.68
N LEU A 6 -0.56 10.25 -11.91
CA LEU A 6 -1.49 9.70 -10.92
C LEU A 6 -1.46 10.47 -9.59
N LYS A 7 -2.60 10.54 -8.89
CA LYS A 7 -2.71 11.13 -7.55
C LYS A 7 -2.81 10.03 -6.49
N TYR A 8 -1.75 9.82 -5.73
CA TYR A 8 -1.69 8.90 -4.60
C TYR A 8 -2.10 9.58 -3.29
N SER A 9 -2.89 8.89 -2.47
CA SER A 9 -3.28 9.31 -1.12
C SER A 9 -3.15 8.13 -0.17
N VAL A 10 -2.35 8.28 0.89
CA VAL A 10 -2.39 7.34 2.02
C VAL A 10 -3.63 7.68 2.84
N VAL A 11 -4.53 6.73 2.98
CA VAL A 11 -5.76 6.87 3.78
C VAL A 11 -5.47 6.52 5.23
N PHE A 12 -4.75 5.41 5.45
CA PHE A 12 -4.48 4.86 6.76
C PHE A 12 -3.29 3.89 6.70
N SER A 13 -2.61 3.66 7.82
CA SER A 13 -1.60 2.62 7.94
C SER A 13 -1.53 2.08 9.36
N ARG A 14 -1.29 0.77 9.51
CA ARG A 14 -1.19 0.11 10.82
C ARG A 14 -0.61 -1.30 10.75
N TYR A 15 -0.20 -1.83 11.90
CA TYR A 15 0.00 -3.27 12.04
C TYR A 15 -1.32 -4.03 11.94
N LEU A 16 -1.26 -5.22 11.35
CA LEU A 16 -2.40 -6.11 11.16
C LEU A 16 -2.33 -7.25 12.19
N ASN A 17 -3.47 -7.55 12.80
CA ASN A 17 -3.64 -8.64 13.73
C ASN A 17 -4.22 -9.86 13.00
N PRO A 18 -3.44 -10.93 12.76
CA PRO A 18 -3.93 -12.11 12.04
C PRO A 18 -5.02 -12.88 12.80
N ASN A 19 -5.34 -12.52 14.05
CA ASN A 19 -6.46 -13.07 14.81
C ASN A 19 -7.75 -12.25 14.67
N ASP A 20 -7.70 -11.11 14.00
CA ASP A 20 -8.88 -10.30 13.69
C ASP A 20 -9.47 -10.70 12.33
N ASN A 21 -10.80 -10.79 12.26
CA ASN A 21 -11.50 -11.26 11.05
C ASN A 21 -11.34 -10.32 9.85
N GLU A 22 -11.26 -9.00 10.09
CA GLU A 22 -11.05 -8.01 9.03
C GLU A 22 -9.62 -8.14 8.48
N ASP A 23 -8.63 -8.25 9.38
CA ASP A 23 -7.23 -8.33 9.00
C ASP A 23 -6.88 -9.62 8.26
N MET A 24 -7.48 -10.75 8.64
CA MET A 24 -7.34 -11.99 7.88
C MET A 24 -7.78 -11.85 6.42
N ALA A 25 -8.76 -10.98 6.13
CA ALA A 25 -9.19 -10.75 4.75
C ALA A 25 -8.12 -10.01 3.93
N TYR A 26 -7.35 -9.11 4.55
CA TYR A 26 -6.23 -8.41 3.90
C TYR A 26 -5.01 -9.31 3.68
N LEU A 27 -4.81 -10.30 4.55
CA LEU A 27 -3.66 -11.22 4.52
C LEU A 27 -3.90 -12.47 3.67
N LYS A 28 -5.01 -12.52 2.92
CA LYS A 28 -5.37 -13.69 2.12
C LYS A 28 -4.29 -14.03 1.10
N GLY A 29 -3.84 -15.29 1.11
CA GLY A 29 -2.81 -15.81 0.22
C GLY A 29 -1.37 -15.62 0.73
N LEU A 30 -1.20 -14.98 1.88
CA LEU A 30 0.11 -14.88 2.55
C LEU A 30 0.32 -16.05 3.51
N GLU A 31 1.57 -16.49 3.61
CA GLU A 31 2.02 -17.36 4.69
C GLU A 31 1.96 -16.59 6.03
N PRO A 32 2.01 -17.28 7.18
CA PRO A 32 2.21 -16.60 8.46
C PRO A 32 3.51 -15.78 8.45
N ALA A 33 3.48 -14.60 9.06
CA ALA A 33 4.68 -13.78 9.25
C ALA A 33 5.78 -14.59 9.97
N GLN A 34 7.02 -14.23 9.69
CA GLN A 34 8.18 -14.81 10.36
C GLN A 34 8.12 -14.57 11.87
N ASN A 35 8.88 -15.38 12.62
CA ASN A 35 8.98 -15.17 14.06
C ASN A 35 9.53 -13.76 14.35
N GLU A 36 8.96 -13.07 15.33
CA GLU A 36 9.31 -11.68 15.70
C GLU A 36 9.03 -10.65 14.58
N HIS A 37 8.20 -11.00 13.59
CA HIS A 37 7.75 -10.11 12.52
C HIS A 37 6.23 -9.94 12.57
N ASN A 38 5.75 -8.80 12.05
CA ASN A 38 4.33 -8.53 11.89
C ASN A 38 4.04 -7.94 10.51
N TYR A 39 2.83 -8.22 10.01
CA TYR A 39 2.34 -7.56 8.81
C TYR A 39 1.90 -6.13 9.13
N PHE A 40 2.27 -5.21 8.24
CA PHE A 40 1.94 -3.81 8.30
C PHE A 40 1.24 -3.42 7.00
N GLY A 41 0.00 -2.94 7.13
CA GLY A 41 -0.84 -2.52 6.02
C GLY A 41 -0.76 -1.01 5.79
N VAL A 42 -0.57 -0.60 4.54
CA VAL A 42 -0.74 0.77 4.07
C VAL A 42 -1.91 0.83 3.10
N PHE A 43 -2.95 1.57 3.47
CA PHE A 43 -4.16 1.69 2.66
C PHE A 43 -4.07 2.92 1.78
N LEU A 44 -4.11 2.70 0.47
CA LEU A 44 -3.94 3.71 -0.56
C LEU A 44 -5.23 3.94 -1.33
N GLN A 45 -5.42 5.19 -1.74
CA GLN A 45 -6.24 5.55 -2.88
C GLN A 45 -5.36 6.13 -3.97
N VAL A 46 -5.63 5.74 -5.22
CA VAL A 46 -5.01 6.33 -6.40
C VAL A 46 -6.08 6.84 -7.32
N LYS A 47 -5.93 8.06 -7.83
CA LYS A 47 -6.81 8.60 -8.86
C LYS A 47 -6.02 8.89 -10.12
N ASN A 48 -6.57 8.54 -11.28
CA ASN A 48 -6.12 9.08 -12.55
C ASN A 48 -6.96 10.32 -12.91
N PRO A 49 -6.45 11.56 -12.75
CA PRO A 49 -7.20 12.76 -13.11
C PRO A 49 -7.07 13.14 -14.60
N THR A 50 -6.44 12.30 -15.41
CA THR A 50 -6.15 12.57 -16.82
C THR A 50 -7.14 11.86 -17.75
N HIS A 51 -7.02 12.13 -19.04
CA HIS A 51 -7.77 11.46 -20.12
C HIS A 51 -6.98 10.32 -20.78
N GLU A 52 -5.84 9.93 -20.21
CA GLU A 52 -4.96 8.87 -20.71
C GLU A 52 -5.00 7.68 -19.77
N THR A 53 -4.74 6.47 -20.27
CA THR A 53 -4.48 5.31 -19.42
C THR A 53 -3.06 5.39 -18.87
N LEU A 54 -2.92 5.30 -17.55
CA LEU A 54 -1.63 5.37 -16.86
C LEU A 54 -1.31 4.05 -16.16
N GLY A 55 -0.03 3.68 -16.12
CA GLY A 55 0.44 2.50 -15.40
C GLY A 55 0.59 2.77 -13.90
N LEU A 56 0.21 1.79 -13.08
CA LEU A 56 0.55 1.76 -11.66
C LEU A 56 2.02 1.38 -11.48
N VAL A 57 2.53 1.64 -10.29
CA VAL A 57 3.87 1.21 -9.89
C VAL A 57 3.92 -0.31 -9.78
N ASP A 58 5.07 -0.89 -10.13
CA ASP A 58 5.35 -2.32 -9.94
C ASP A 58 5.78 -2.63 -8.51
N GLU A 59 6.30 -1.64 -7.78
CA GLU A 59 6.79 -1.81 -6.42
C GLU A 59 6.51 -0.58 -5.55
N LEU A 60 6.38 -0.84 -4.25
CA LEU A 60 6.35 0.16 -3.19
C LEU A 60 7.26 -0.32 -2.06
N THR A 61 7.90 0.63 -1.38
CA THR A 61 8.87 0.29 -0.34
C THR A 61 8.71 1.20 0.87
N ILE A 62 9.00 0.67 2.06
CA ILE A 62 9.07 1.45 3.30
C ILE A 62 10.53 1.56 3.73
N THR A 63 10.91 2.70 4.29
CA THR A 63 12.17 2.85 5.02
C THR A 63 11.91 3.34 6.44
N ASP A 64 12.63 2.80 7.41
CA ASP A 64 12.57 3.21 8.81
C ASP A 64 13.57 4.35 9.13
N SER A 65 13.67 4.76 10.41
CA SER A 65 14.60 5.82 10.82
C SER A 65 16.08 5.44 10.71
N ASP A 66 16.39 4.14 10.71
CA ASP A 66 17.76 3.60 10.67
C ASP A 66 18.20 3.35 9.22
N GLY A 67 17.30 3.55 8.25
CA GLY A 67 17.56 3.39 6.83
C GLY A 67 17.31 1.97 6.30
N GLN A 68 16.69 1.09 7.11
CA GLN A 68 16.32 -0.25 6.68
C GLN A 68 15.14 -0.18 5.71
N LYS A 69 15.29 -0.84 4.55
CA LYS A 69 14.30 -0.87 3.48
C LYS A 69 13.49 -2.17 3.52
N PHE A 70 12.19 -2.06 3.34
CA PHE A 70 11.23 -3.16 3.25
C PHE A 70 10.40 -3.04 1.98
N GLU A 71 10.21 -4.16 1.28
CA GLU A 71 9.48 -4.21 0.01
C GLU A 71 8.05 -4.70 0.23
N ALA A 72 7.12 -4.16 -0.56
CA ALA A 72 5.74 -4.59 -0.52
C ALA A 72 5.59 -6.05 -0.98
N ILE A 73 4.63 -6.74 -0.39
CA ILE A 73 4.32 -8.13 -0.68
C ILE A 73 3.00 -8.19 -1.45
N GLU A 74 3.05 -8.75 -2.65
CA GLU A 74 1.85 -9.08 -3.42
C GLU A 74 1.05 -10.18 -2.72
N ASN A 75 -0.27 -10.08 -2.79
CA ASN A 75 -1.18 -11.04 -2.16
C ASN A 75 -2.47 -11.19 -2.97
N GLU A 76 -3.25 -12.21 -2.64
CA GLU A 76 -4.47 -12.58 -3.37
C GLU A 76 -5.75 -11.95 -2.77
N SER A 77 -5.60 -10.99 -1.87
CA SER A 77 -6.74 -10.31 -1.24
C SER A 77 -7.53 -9.52 -2.27
N GLU A 78 -8.86 -9.52 -2.15
CA GLU A 78 -9.74 -8.60 -2.90
C GLU A 78 -9.51 -7.13 -2.53
N PHE A 79 -8.74 -6.89 -1.45
CA PHE A 79 -8.33 -5.56 -1.02
C PHE A 79 -6.96 -5.16 -1.57
N ALA A 80 -6.20 -6.07 -2.18
CA ALA A 80 -4.81 -5.85 -2.56
C ALA A 80 -4.66 -4.67 -3.54
N PHE A 81 -3.57 -3.93 -3.38
CA PHE A 81 -3.14 -2.95 -4.37
C PHE A 81 -2.72 -3.65 -5.68
N PRO A 82 -3.26 -3.26 -6.84
CA PRO A 82 -2.99 -3.94 -8.11
C PRO A 82 -1.69 -3.45 -8.75
N PHE A 83 -0.54 -3.91 -8.24
CA PHE A 83 0.79 -3.60 -8.78
C PHE A 83 0.90 -3.89 -10.29
N GLY A 84 1.61 -3.02 -11.01
CA GLY A 84 1.80 -3.11 -12.47
C GLY A 84 0.52 -3.00 -13.31
N GLY A 85 -0.63 -2.76 -12.67
CA GLY A 85 -1.91 -2.57 -13.32
C GLY A 85 -2.01 -1.26 -14.10
N GLN A 86 -3.18 -1.03 -14.69
CA GLN A 86 -3.49 0.20 -15.41
C GLN A 86 -4.66 0.92 -14.73
N VAL A 87 -4.64 2.24 -14.77
CA VAL A 87 -5.75 3.09 -14.32
C VAL A 87 -6.21 3.89 -15.53
N THR A 88 -7.44 3.65 -15.98
CA THR A 88 -8.05 4.34 -17.10
C THR A 88 -8.45 5.77 -16.74
N GLU A 89 -8.97 6.53 -17.71
CA GLU A 89 -9.29 7.94 -17.48
C GLU A 89 -10.29 8.14 -16.35
N ASN A 90 -10.03 9.12 -15.48
CA ASN A 90 -10.89 9.48 -14.34
C ASN A 90 -11.17 8.37 -13.30
N GLU A 91 -10.51 7.22 -13.42
CA GLU A 91 -10.69 6.06 -12.57
C GLU A 91 -9.99 6.20 -11.21
N TRP A 92 -10.48 5.42 -10.25
CA TRP A 92 -9.95 5.30 -8.90
C TRP A 92 -9.44 3.87 -8.65
N ILE A 93 -8.42 3.78 -7.83
CA ILE A 93 -8.01 2.57 -7.11
C ILE A 93 -8.26 2.83 -5.62
N PRO A 94 -8.94 1.93 -4.90
CA PRO A 94 -9.66 0.78 -5.46
C PRO A 94 -10.78 1.23 -6.41
N GLU A 95 -11.09 0.40 -7.41
CA GLU A 95 -12.18 0.64 -8.36
C GLU A 95 -13.51 0.77 -7.61
N LEU A 96 -14.41 1.61 -8.10
CA LEU A 96 -15.74 1.78 -7.49
C LEU A 96 -16.52 0.46 -7.53
N ASP A 97 -17.42 0.27 -6.56
CA ASP A 97 -18.26 -0.93 -6.39
C ASP A 97 -17.49 -2.25 -6.14
N THR A 98 -16.18 -2.19 -5.91
CA THR A 98 -15.38 -3.31 -5.38
C THR A 98 -15.52 -3.47 -3.86
N THR A 99 -15.14 -4.65 -3.34
CA THR A 99 -15.05 -4.92 -1.89
C THR A 99 -14.19 -3.86 -1.18
N ALA A 100 -13.04 -3.49 -1.76
CA ALA A 100 -12.11 -2.52 -1.19
C ALA A 100 -12.66 -1.09 -1.16
N SER A 101 -13.41 -0.67 -2.18
CA SER A 101 -14.04 0.66 -2.21
C SER A 101 -15.29 0.77 -1.32
N SER A 102 -16.00 -0.35 -1.11
CA SER A 102 -17.21 -0.42 -0.30
C SER A 102 -16.93 -0.71 1.19
N GLY A 103 -15.73 -1.20 1.50
CA GLY A 103 -15.28 -1.49 2.86
C GLY A 103 -15.06 -0.22 3.71
N PRO A 104 -14.87 -0.38 5.03
CA PRO A 104 -14.81 0.75 5.97
C PRO A 104 -13.63 1.70 5.72
N ILE A 105 -12.50 1.20 5.22
CA ILE A 105 -11.29 2.01 4.98
C ILE A 105 -11.34 2.67 3.59
N GLN A 106 -12.08 2.10 2.64
CA GLN A 106 -12.20 2.60 1.26
C GLN A 106 -10.84 2.78 0.55
N GLY A 107 -9.88 1.90 0.84
CA GLY A 107 -8.53 1.94 0.28
C GLY A 107 -8.04 0.54 -0.05
N SER A 108 -7.26 0.43 -1.13
CA SER A 108 -6.54 -0.80 -1.46
C SER A 108 -5.34 -0.94 -0.54
N VAL A 109 -5.10 -2.14 -0.01
CA VAL A 109 -4.04 -2.42 0.95
C VAL A 109 -2.75 -2.85 0.26
N VAL A 110 -1.65 -2.23 0.68
CA VAL A 110 -0.29 -2.66 0.41
C VAL A 110 0.26 -3.29 1.68
N ILE A 111 0.75 -4.53 1.60
CA ILE A 111 1.24 -5.27 2.76
C ILE A 111 2.77 -5.24 2.79
N PHE A 112 3.33 -5.04 3.97
CA PHE A 112 4.75 -5.18 4.26
C PHE A 112 4.91 -6.14 5.44
N GLU A 113 5.99 -6.90 5.46
CA GLU A 113 6.40 -7.66 6.64
C GLU A 113 7.57 -6.95 7.31
N LEU A 114 7.38 -6.58 8.57
CA LEU A 114 8.35 -5.79 9.33
C LEU A 114 8.74 -6.53 10.61
N PRO A 115 10.03 -6.55 10.99
CA PRO A 115 10.46 -6.94 12.33
C PRO A 115 9.74 -6.11 13.41
N GLU A 116 9.45 -6.70 14.56
CA GLU A 116 8.76 -6.04 15.68
C GLU A 116 9.45 -4.76 16.16
N GLU A 117 10.79 -4.75 16.13
CA GLU A 117 11.61 -3.60 16.52
C GLU A 117 11.38 -2.35 15.65
N VAL A 118 10.96 -2.53 14.39
CA VAL A 118 10.66 -1.42 13.46
C VAL A 118 9.52 -0.54 14.01
N SER A 119 8.66 -1.07 14.88
CA SER A 119 7.63 -0.29 15.55
C SER A 119 8.18 0.86 16.41
N ALA A 120 9.45 0.79 16.82
CA ALA A 120 10.17 1.85 17.53
C ALA A 120 11.00 2.74 16.59
N ASN A 121 11.42 2.24 15.42
CA ASN A 121 12.29 2.92 14.45
C ASN A 121 11.51 3.88 13.55
N ARG A 122 10.98 4.95 14.16
CA ARG A 122 10.12 5.92 13.48
C ARG A 122 10.87 7.20 13.10
N PRO A 123 10.48 7.88 12.01
CA PRO A 123 9.29 7.63 11.19
C PRO A 123 9.45 6.49 10.18
N LEU A 124 8.34 5.84 9.84
CA LEU A 124 8.25 5.02 8.63
C LEU A 124 7.92 5.90 7.43
N LEU A 125 8.65 5.72 6.33
CA LEU A 125 8.50 6.48 5.10
C LEU A 125 8.12 5.55 3.96
N LEU A 126 6.96 5.76 3.35
CA LEU A 126 6.56 5.09 2.11
C LEU A 126 7.20 5.79 0.92
N HIS A 127 7.91 5.03 0.09
CA HIS A 127 8.51 5.47 -1.16
C HIS A 127 7.67 4.99 -2.33
N ILE A 128 7.24 5.94 -3.16
CA ILE A 128 6.45 5.67 -4.37
C ILE A 128 7.30 6.09 -5.58
N PRO A 129 7.76 5.13 -6.41
CA PRO A 129 8.53 5.46 -7.61
C PRO A 129 7.62 6.09 -8.67
N GLY A 130 8.20 6.92 -9.53
CA GLY A 130 7.54 7.51 -10.68
C GLY A 130 8.39 7.37 -11.95
N PRO A 131 7.80 7.68 -13.12
CA PRO A 131 8.54 7.68 -14.38
C PRO A 131 9.63 8.76 -14.36
N SER A 132 10.79 8.45 -14.95
CA SER A 132 11.87 9.42 -15.22
C SER A 132 12.28 10.31 -14.02
N LYS A 133 12.93 9.72 -13.02
CA LYS A 133 13.45 10.38 -11.79
C LYS A 133 12.39 11.03 -10.89
N GLU A 134 11.10 10.96 -11.22
CA GLU A 134 10.04 11.35 -10.30
C GLU A 134 9.92 10.31 -9.18
N SER A 135 9.70 10.77 -7.95
CA SER A 135 9.45 9.91 -6.80
C SER A 135 8.72 10.72 -5.73
N GLY A 136 7.88 10.06 -4.95
CA GLY A 136 7.26 10.64 -3.77
C GLY A 136 7.61 9.89 -2.51
N ILE A 137 7.63 10.63 -1.40
CA ILE A 137 7.86 10.07 -0.06
C ILE A 137 6.73 10.54 0.84
N VAL A 138 6.03 9.60 1.47
CA VAL A 138 4.96 9.87 2.45
C VAL A 138 5.42 9.38 3.81
N LYS A 139 5.37 10.23 4.83
CA LYS A 139 5.48 9.78 6.21
C LYS A 139 4.20 9.03 6.60
N LEU A 140 4.36 7.82 7.13
CA LEU A 140 3.25 6.99 7.58
C LEU A 140 2.92 7.25 9.04
N ASP A 141 1.63 7.23 9.33
CA ASP A 141 1.09 7.33 10.68
C ASP A 141 0.74 5.93 11.20
N LEU A 142 0.62 5.80 12.52
CA LEU A 142 0.36 4.54 13.22
C LEU A 142 -0.68 4.78 14.31
#